data_AF-A0A914QG52-F1
#
_entry.id   AF-A0A914QG52-F1
#
_cell.length_a   1.000
_cell.length_b   1.000
_cell.length_c   1.000
_cell.angle_alpha   90.00
_cell.angle_beta   90.00
_cell.angle_gamma   90.00
#
_symmetry.space_group_name_H-M   'P 1'
#
loop_
_entity.id
_entity.type
_entity.pdbx_description
1 polymer ?
#
loop_
_entity_poly.entity_id
_entity_poly.type
_entity_poly.pdbx_seq_one_letter_code
_entity_poly.pdbx_strand_id
1 'polypeptide(L)'
;MSEMAQTEKIINFFAENYPRVGLTAESLKKPTFDTVFEAYRCLTCSIFGFEDSIFYPDENEPQTPLQILLRLMQSVINDTTPENFLLTDLIMPKSARFRFFLGSLIDFLIFLKEHVNEIDTVFEDMNNLRNKLEDDRRAIAKLGDEIQKQKQKNELAKRKKLDLSSKVSQLEAKLQANQKEKDDIKEKVATIEKQMEQKKEKTETLDAAIAEANEECRQLDFDIISSPDKIFNEIKQTEELIAKSEEKINDFKKQARDSARKKADAETLEKKVQEIDNKMSADIDATLILVNERKEALKESVADLQNRNALVSKTESDCTATKNEIEEKFRKFKADGEFLQANIDCAKEKLSTLQQ
;
A
#
# COMPACT_ATOMS: atom_id res chain seq x y z
N MET A 1 10.57 -131.43 4.47
CA MET A 1 9.34 -132.12 4.92
C MET A 1 9.45 -133.60 4.57
N SER A 2 8.99 -134.50 5.43
CA SER A 2 8.80 -135.92 5.03
C SER A 2 7.72 -135.99 3.96
N GLU A 3 7.86 -136.88 2.97
CA GLU A 3 6.89 -137.08 1.87
C GLU A 3 5.45 -137.28 2.37
N MET A 4 5.30 -137.92 3.54
CA MET A 4 4.00 -138.12 4.19
C MET A 4 3.38 -136.81 4.68
N ALA A 5 4.18 -135.90 5.25
CA ALA A 5 3.70 -134.62 5.77
C ALA A 5 3.25 -133.67 4.64
N GLN A 6 3.94 -133.67 3.51
CA GLN A 6 3.52 -132.89 2.33
C GLN A 6 2.22 -133.43 1.73
N THR A 7 2.08 -134.75 1.66
CA THR A 7 0.87 -135.41 1.15
C THR A 7 -0.34 -135.06 2.00
N GLU A 8 -0.20 -135.13 3.33
CA GLU A 8 -1.26 -134.77 4.28
C GLU A 8 -1.64 -133.29 4.18
N LYS A 9 -0.66 -132.38 4.10
CA LYS A 9 -0.89 -130.94 3.91
C LYS A 9 -1.72 -130.66 2.65
N ILE A 10 -1.37 -131.28 1.53
CA ILE A 10 -2.10 -131.11 0.26
C ILE A 10 -3.55 -131.61 0.40
N ILE A 11 -3.75 -132.80 0.97
CA ILE A 11 -5.09 -133.37 1.15
C ILE A 11 -5.95 -132.48 2.03
N ASN A 12 -5.44 -132.05 3.18
CA ASN A 12 -6.19 -131.21 4.12
C ASN A 12 -6.57 -129.86 3.48
N PHE A 13 -5.62 -129.22 2.78
CA PHE A 13 -5.90 -127.96 2.09
C PHE A 13 -7.02 -128.09 1.06
N PHE A 14 -7.00 -129.14 0.24
CA PHE A 14 -8.04 -129.39 -0.76
C PHE A 14 -9.36 -129.82 -0.14
N ALA A 15 -9.35 -130.58 0.96
CA ALA A 15 -10.58 -130.94 1.67
C ALA A 15 -11.29 -129.70 2.23
N GLU A 16 -10.52 -128.73 2.74
CA GLU A 16 -11.04 -127.48 3.30
C GLU A 16 -11.50 -126.49 2.23
N ASN A 17 -10.71 -126.30 1.16
CA ASN A 17 -10.93 -125.21 0.20
C ASN A 17 -11.65 -125.68 -1.08
N TYR A 18 -11.46 -126.93 -1.50
CA TYR A 18 -12.00 -127.48 -2.75
C TYR A 18 -12.48 -128.93 -2.58
N PRO A 19 -13.48 -129.18 -1.71
CA PRO A 19 -13.93 -130.54 -1.37
C PRO A 19 -14.38 -131.37 -2.58
N ARG A 20 -14.78 -130.70 -3.68
CA ARG A 20 -15.22 -131.33 -4.93
C ARG A 20 -14.11 -132.08 -5.67
N VAL A 21 -12.84 -131.72 -5.47
CA VAL A 21 -11.71 -132.37 -6.14
C VAL A 21 -11.47 -133.79 -5.60
N GLY A 22 -11.85 -134.05 -4.34
CA GLY A 22 -11.78 -135.39 -3.75
C GLY A 22 -10.38 -136.00 -3.72
N LEU A 23 -9.33 -135.19 -3.52
CA LEU A 23 -7.95 -135.68 -3.46
C LEU A 23 -7.74 -136.65 -2.29
N THR A 24 -7.12 -137.79 -2.58
CA THR A 24 -6.76 -138.83 -1.61
C THR A 24 -5.27 -139.14 -1.69
N ALA A 25 -4.74 -139.85 -0.69
CA ALA A 25 -3.35 -140.29 -0.71
C ALA A 25 -3.05 -141.19 -1.92
N GLU A 26 -3.99 -142.03 -2.34
CA GLU A 26 -3.83 -142.89 -3.52
C GLU A 26 -3.84 -142.07 -4.82
N SER A 27 -4.69 -141.03 -4.93
CA SER A 27 -4.71 -140.16 -6.11
C SER A 27 -3.44 -139.31 -6.23
N LEU A 28 -2.79 -138.96 -5.11
CA LEU A 28 -1.47 -138.33 -5.12
C LEU A 28 -0.33 -139.32 -5.43
N LYS A 29 -0.50 -140.60 -5.07
CA LYS A 29 0.47 -141.66 -5.37
C LYS A 29 0.39 -142.08 -6.85
N LYS A 30 -0.80 -142.16 -7.42
CA LYS A 30 -1.08 -142.51 -8.82
C LYS A 30 -2.03 -141.48 -9.45
N PRO A 31 -1.50 -140.30 -9.82
CA PRO A 31 -2.34 -139.24 -10.39
C PRO A 31 -2.93 -139.63 -11.74
N THR A 32 -4.23 -139.39 -11.92
CA THR A 32 -4.93 -139.49 -13.21
C THR A 32 -5.06 -138.12 -13.84
N PHE A 33 -5.22 -138.08 -15.17
CA PHE A 33 -5.44 -136.83 -15.90
C PHE A 33 -6.55 -135.97 -15.26
N ASP A 34 -7.73 -136.55 -15.03
CA ASP A 34 -8.88 -135.82 -14.50
C ASP A 34 -8.59 -135.22 -13.12
N THR A 35 -7.93 -135.99 -12.24
CA THR A 35 -7.57 -135.52 -10.89
C THR A 35 -6.60 -134.35 -10.95
N VAL A 36 -5.59 -134.44 -11.82
CA VAL A 36 -4.56 -133.41 -11.98
C VAL A 36 -5.14 -132.16 -12.61
N PHE A 37 -5.92 -132.34 -13.67
CA PHE A 37 -6.60 -131.26 -14.36
C PHE A 37 -7.48 -130.49 -13.39
N GLU A 38 -8.34 -131.18 -12.65
CA GLU A 38 -9.28 -130.54 -11.72
C GLU A 38 -8.57 -129.86 -10.54
N ALA A 39 -7.53 -130.49 -10.00
CA ALA A 39 -6.75 -129.91 -8.91
C ALA A 39 -6.06 -128.60 -9.34
N TYR A 40 -5.39 -128.60 -10.50
CA TYR A 40 -4.73 -127.40 -11.00
C TYR A 40 -5.72 -126.34 -11.48
N ARG A 41 -6.86 -126.73 -12.06
CA ARG A 41 -7.94 -125.82 -12.45
C ARG A 41 -8.42 -125.02 -11.24
N CYS A 42 -8.79 -125.69 -10.15
CA CYS A 42 -9.27 -125.03 -8.93
C CYS A 42 -8.24 -124.06 -8.34
N LEU A 43 -6.96 -124.46 -8.30
CA LEU A 43 -5.89 -123.60 -7.77
C LEU A 43 -5.66 -122.38 -8.66
N THR A 44 -5.61 -122.56 -9.98
CA THR A 44 -5.38 -121.45 -10.92
C THR A 44 -6.55 -120.47 -10.96
N CYS A 45 -7.81 -120.94 -10.92
CA CYS A 45 -8.98 -120.06 -10.75
C CYS A 45 -8.82 -119.17 -9.52
N SER A 46 -8.38 -119.74 -8.42
CA SER A 46 -8.28 -119.05 -7.14
C SER A 46 -7.10 -118.08 -7.06
N ILE A 47 -5.98 -118.40 -7.73
CA ILE A 47 -4.80 -117.53 -7.81
C ILE A 47 -5.09 -116.29 -8.65
N PHE A 48 -5.72 -116.48 -9.81
CA PHE A 48 -5.95 -115.40 -10.75
C PHE A 48 -7.31 -114.69 -10.58
N GLY A 49 -8.19 -115.22 -9.73
CA GLY A 49 -9.55 -114.72 -9.56
C GLY A 49 -10.42 -114.93 -10.80
N PHE A 50 -10.15 -115.99 -11.57
CA PHE A 50 -10.94 -116.31 -12.76
C PHE A 50 -12.15 -117.19 -12.43
N GLU A 51 -13.22 -116.99 -13.20
CA GLU A 51 -14.37 -117.89 -13.19
C GLU A 51 -14.08 -119.18 -13.97
N ASP A 52 -14.73 -120.28 -13.59
CA ASP A 52 -14.58 -121.58 -14.24
C ASP A 52 -14.91 -121.59 -15.75
N SER A 53 -15.67 -120.59 -16.21
CA SER A 53 -16.06 -120.39 -17.60
C SER A 53 -14.86 -120.21 -18.54
N ILE A 54 -13.72 -119.71 -18.05
CA ILE A 54 -12.54 -119.49 -18.89
C ILE A 54 -11.99 -120.77 -19.51
N PHE A 55 -12.24 -121.94 -18.89
CA PHE A 55 -11.77 -123.23 -19.38
C PHE A 55 -12.69 -123.82 -20.45
N TYR A 56 -13.88 -123.26 -20.65
CA TYR A 56 -14.86 -123.70 -21.63
C TYR A 56 -15.19 -122.54 -22.57
N PRO A 57 -14.20 -122.08 -23.37
CA PRO A 57 -14.44 -120.98 -24.29
C PRO A 57 -15.44 -121.40 -25.38
N ASP A 58 -16.14 -120.42 -25.96
CA ASP A 58 -17.14 -120.65 -27.00
C ASP A 58 -16.56 -121.47 -28.18
N GLU A 59 -17.41 -122.19 -28.92
CA GLU A 59 -17.03 -123.04 -30.07
C GLU A 59 -16.17 -122.33 -31.14
N ASN A 60 -16.15 -120.98 -31.13
CA ASN A 60 -15.37 -120.15 -32.04
C ASN A 60 -13.92 -119.86 -31.57
N GLU A 61 -13.55 -120.23 -30.35
CA GLU A 61 -12.19 -120.03 -29.85
C GLU A 61 -11.30 -121.26 -30.11
N PRO A 62 -10.07 -121.05 -30.63
CA PRO A 62 -9.18 -122.15 -31.00
C PRO A 62 -8.48 -122.82 -29.80
N GLN A 63 -8.71 -122.35 -28.57
CA GLN A 63 -7.98 -122.82 -27.39
C GLN A 63 -8.76 -123.89 -26.64
N THR A 64 -8.08 -125.00 -26.33
CA THR A 64 -8.68 -126.04 -25.48
C THR A 64 -8.51 -125.70 -24.00
N PRO A 65 -9.42 -126.16 -23.11
CA PRO A 65 -9.26 -126.06 -21.66
C PRO A 65 -7.86 -126.43 -21.17
N LEU A 66 -7.27 -127.45 -21.80
CA LEU A 66 -5.93 -127.93 -21.50
C LEU A 66 -4.82 -126.92 -21.83
N GLN A 67 -4.93 -126.21 -22.95
CA GLN A 67 -3.97 -125.17 -23.34
C GLN A 67 -4.06 -123.96 -22.42
N ILE A 68 -5.28 -123.57 -22.03
CA ILE A 68 -5.52 -122.49 -21.07
C ILE A 68 -4.88 -122.86 -19.73
N LEU A 69 -5.19 -124.05 -19.21
CA LEU A 69 -4.61 -124.52 -17.95
C LEU A 69 -3.09 -124.62 -18.00
N LEU A 70 -2.52 -125.14 -19.10
CA LEU A 70 -1.07 -125.22 -19.28
C LEU A 70 -0.42 -123.84 -19.18
N ARG A 71 -0.99 -122.83 -19.85
CA ARG A 71 -0.44 -121.46 -19.83
C ARG A 71 -0.55 -120.83 -18.45
N LEU A 72 -1.68 -120.98 -17.78
CA LEU A 72 -1.87 -120.46 -16.42
C LEU A 72 -0.90 -121.10 -15.43
N MET A 73 -0.77 -122.43 -15.50
CA MET A 73 0.18 -123.18 -14.69
C MET A 73 1.62 -122.76 -14.97
N GLN A 74 2.02 -122.64 -16.24
CA GLN A 74 3.35 -122.15 -16.60
C GLN A 74 3.60 -120.73 -16.09
N SER A 75 2.59 -119.85 -16.14
CA SER A 75 2.73 -118.48 -15.63
C SER A 75 3.03 -118.45 -14.14
N VAL A 76 2.34 -119.24 -13.31
CA VAL A 76 2.57 -119.21 -11.86
C VAL A 76 3.77 -120.05 -11.45
N ILE A 77 3.90 -121.26 -12.00
CA ILE A 77 4.93 -122.22 -11.58
C ILE A 77 6.34 -121.76 -11.97
N ASN A 78 6.49 -121.14 -13.14
CA ASN A 78 7.80 -120.66 -13.57
C ASN A 78 8.28 -119.46 -12.73
N ASP A 79 7.35 -118.70 -12.13
CA ASP A 79 7.67 -117.58 -11.24
C ASP A 79 7.88 -118.02 -9.78
N THR A 80 7.31 -119.17 -9.39
CA THR A 80 7.32 -119.66 -7.99
C THR A 80 8.29 -120.82 -7.76
N THR A 81 8.77 -121.48 -8.83
CA THR A 81 9.62 -122.66 -8.71
C THR A 81 10.73 -122.67 -9.78
N PRO A 82 11.88 -123.32 -9.50
CA PRO A 82 12.95 -123.48 -10.49
C PRO A 82 12.68 -124.57 -11.53
N GLU A 83 11.61 -125.35 -11.40
CA GLU A 83 11.26 -126.42 -12.34
C GLU A 83 10.22 -125.94 -13.36
N ASN A 84 10.49 -126.16 -14.64
CA ASN A 84 9.53 -125.81 -15.69
C ASN A 84 8.31 -126.74 -15.65
N PHE A 85 7.12 -126.16 -15.73
CA PHE A 85 5.87 -126.89 -15.90
C PHE A 85 5.65 -127.29 -17.37
N LEU A 86 5.46 -128.58 -17.64
CA LEU A 86 5.34 -129.14 -18.98
C LEU A 86 3.95 -129.73 -19.24
N LEU A 87 3.58 -129.88 -20.52
CA LEU A 87 2.33 -130.56 -20.90
C LEU A 87 2.26 -132.00 -20.35
N THR A 88 3.40 -132.67 -20.19
CA THR A 88 3.47 -134.00 -19.59
C THR A 88 3.04 -134.01 -18.13
N ASP A 89 3.21 -132.89 -17.40
CA ASP A 89 2.77 -132.79 -16.02
C ASP A 89 1.24 -132.72 -15.89
N LEU A 90 0.52 -132.46 -16.99
CA LEU A 90 -0.94 -132.54 -17.10
C LEU A 90 -1.40 -133.89 -17.63
N ILE A 91 -0.89 -134.31 -18.79
CA ILE A 91 -1.39 -135.51 -19.50
C ILE A 91 -0.86 -136.81 -18.90
N MET A 92 0.39 -136.82 -18.42
CA MET A 92 1.07 -138.01 -17.89
C MET A 92 1.79 -137.69 -16.57
N PRO A 93 1.01 -137.34 -15.53
CA PRO A 93 1.57 -136.80 -14.30
C PRO A 93 2.44 -137.82 -13.57
N LYS A 94 3.64 -137.39 -13.17
CA LYS A 94 4.49 -138.15 -12.24
C LYS A 94 4.14 -137.78 -10.81
N SER A 95 3.90 -138.79 -9.98
CA SER A 95 3.57 -138.69 -8.56
C SER A 95 4.38 -137.63 -7.79
N ALA A 96 5.72 -137.65 -7.92
CA ALA A 96 6.60 -136.72 -7.23
C ALA A 96 6.45 -135.26 -7.73
N ARG A 97 6.40 -135.05 -9.05
CA ARG A 97 6.25 -133.71 -9.66
C ARG A 97 4.89 -133.11 -9.40
N PHE A 98 3.83 -133.93 -9.46
CA PHE A 98 2.47 -133.48 -9.14
C PHE A 98 2.37 -132.96 -7.70
N ARG A 99 2.88 -133.72 -6.72
CA ARG A 99 2.91 -133.25 -5.32
C ARG A 99 3.79 -132.02 -5.12
N PHE A 100 4.93 -131.95 -5.82
CA PHE A 100 5.82 -130.80 -5.76
C PHE A 100 5.09 -129.53 -6.21
N PHE A 101 4.52 -129.52 -7.41
CA PHE A 101 3.82 -128.35 -7.95
C PHE A 101 2.57 -127.98 -7.15
N LEU A 102 1.79 -128.97 -6.68
CA LEU A 102 0.66 -128.69 -5.78
C LEU A 102 1.13 -128.04 -4.49
N GLY A 103 2.21 -128.53 -3.88
CA GLY A 103 2.79 -127.93 -2.68
C GLY A 103 3.18 -126.47 -2.90
N SER A 104 3.89 -126.19 -4.00
CA SER A 104 4.31 -124.83 -4.36
C SER A 104 3.13 -123.88 -4.60
N LEU A 105 2.08 -124.34 -5.30
CA LEU A 105 0.89 -123.51 -5.54
C LEU A 105 0.09 -123.24 -4.28
N ILE A 106 0.00 -124.23 -3.39
CA ILE A 106 -0.66 -124.05 -2.09
C ILE A 106 0.11 -123.05 -1.24
N ASP A 107 1.44 -123.17 -1.18
CA ASP A 107 2.28 -122.22 -0.45
C ASP A 107 2.14 -120.80 -1.00
N PHE A 108 2.09 -120.66 -2.32
CA PHE A 108 1.85 -119.38 -2.97
C PHE A 108 0.45 -118.81 -2.67
N LEU A 109 -0.60 -119.65 -2.70
CA LEU A 109 -1.96 -119.23 -2.36
C LEU A 109 -2.10 -118.78 -0.91
N ILE A 110 -1.46 -119.49 0.02
CA ILE A 110 -1.44 -119.09 1.44
C ILE A 110 -0.75 -117.74 1.57
N PHE A 111 0.42 -117.58 0.93
CA PHE A 111 1.14 -116.31 0.90
C PHE A 111 0.26 -115.17 0.36
N LEU A 112 -0.45 -115.37 -0.77
CA LEU A 112 -1.36 -114.37 -1.33
C LEU A 112 -2.49 -114.00 -0.35
N LYS A 113 -3.12 -114.98 0.30
CA LYS A 113 -4.19 -114.74 1.28
C LYS A 113 -3.70 -113.94 2.49
N GLU A 114 -2.48 -114.21 2.97
CA GLU A 114 -1.90 -113.49 4.11
C GLU A 114 -1.60 -112.03 3.76
N HIS A 115 -1.16 -111.75 2.53
CA HIS A 115 -0.74 -110.41 2.10
C HIS A 115 -1.83 -109.59 1.40
N VAL A 116 -2.99 -110.18 1.07
CA VAL A 116 -4.13 -109.46 0.46
C VAL A 116 -4.57 -108.28 1.32
N ASN A 117 -4.62 -108.45 2.65
CA ASN A 117 -5.02 -107.36 3.56
C ASN A 117 -4.00 -106.20 3.51
N GLU A 118 -2.71 -106.49 3.39
CA GLU A 118 -1.68 -105.45 3.25
C GLU A 118 -1.85 -104.70 1.93
N ILE A 119 -2.11 -105.42 0.84
CA ILE A 119 -2.40 -104.82 -0.47
C ILE A 119 -3.64 -103.93 -0.41
N ASP A 120 -4.72 -104.39 0.20
CA ASP A 120 -5.96 -103.63 0.37
C ASP A 120 -5.72 -102.34 1.17
N THR A 121 -4.96 -102.40 2.27
CA THR A 121 -4.60 -101.20 3.05
C THR A 121 -3.81 -100.19 2.23
N VAL A 122 -2.87 -100.64 1.38
CA VAL A 122 -2.12 -99.75 0.48
C VAL A 122 -3.04 -99.10 -0.56
N PHE A 123 -4.02 -99.84 -1.10
CA PHE A 123 -5.00 -99.27 -2.03
C PHE A 123 -5.91 -98.25 -1.35
N GLU A 124 -6.37 -98.51 -0.13
CA GLU A 124 -7.15 -97.56 0.66
C GLU A 124 -6.35 -96.28 0.95
N ASP A 125 -5.11 -96.40 1.39
CA ASP A 125 -4.22 -95.26 1.65
C ASP A 125 -3.95 -94.44 0.38
N MET A 126 -3.72 -95.12 -0.75
CA MET A 126 -3.52 -94.45 -2.05
C MET A 126 -4.79 -93.68 -2.47
N ASN A 127 -5.98 -94.26 -2.28
CA ASN A 127 -7.25 -93.59 -2.56
C ASN A 127 -7.47 -92.39 -1.63
N ASN A 128 -7.16 -92.53 -0.34
CA ASN A 128 -7.26 -91.44 0.64
C ASN A 128 -6.31 -90.28 0.31
N LEU A 129 -5.06 -90.57 -0.08
CA LEU A 129 -4.09 -89.56 -0.52
C LEU A 129 -4.53 -88.87 -1.81
N ARG A 130 -5.08 -89.63 -2.77
CA ARG A 130 -5.61 -89.08 -4.01
C ARG A 130 -6.76 -88.10 -3.75
N ASN A 131 -7.70 -88.46 -2.87
CA ASN A 131 -8.81 -87.59 -2.50
C ASN A 131 -8.33 -86.30 -1.82
N LYS A 132 -7.40 -86.40 -0.86
CA LYS A 132 -6.77 -85.22 -0.23
C LYS A 132 -6.09 -84.31 -1.24
N LEU A 133 -5.34 -84.89 -2.18
CA LEU A 133 -4.67 -84.11 -3.23
C LEU A 133 -5.67 -83.36 -4.12
N GLU A 134 -6.80 -83.98 -4.45
CA GLU A 134 -7.86 -83.30 -5.21
C GLU A 134 -8.51 -82.17 -4.42
N ASP A 135 -8.77 -82.36 -3.13
CA ASP A 135 -9.34 -81.33 -2.26
C ASP A 135 -8.38 -80.14 -2.10
N ASP A 136 -7.09 -80.40 -1.89
CA ASP A 136 -6.06 -79.36 -1.83
C ASP A 136 -5.96 -78.59 -3.15
N ARG A 137 -6.02 -79.28 -4.30
CA ARG A 137 -6.05 -78.63 -5.62
C ARG A 137 -7.26 -77.71 -5.77
N ARG A 138 -8.44 -78.14 -5.32
CA ARG A 138 -9.66 -77.30 -5.33
C ARG A 138 -9.51 -76.09 -4.40
N ALA A 139 -8.90 -76.26 -3.23
CA ALA A 139 -8.65 -75.17 -2.30
C ALA A 139 -7.66 -74.13 -2.87
N ILE A 140 -6.57 -74.59 -3.49
CA ILE A 140 -5.59 -73.72 -4.16
C ILE A 140 -6.27 -72.93 -5.29
N ALA A 141 -7.10 -73.57 -6.12
CA ALA A 141 -7.82 -72.88 -7.18
C ALA A 141 -8.73 -71.77 -6.63
N LYS A 142 -9.53 -72.06 -5.59
CA LYS A 142 -10.40 -71.07 -4.93
C LYS A 142 -9.63 -69.89 -4.35
N LEU A 143 -8.50 -70.15 -3.69
CA LEU A 143 -7.64 -69.09 -3.15
C LEU A 143 -7.01 -68.25 -4.26
N GLY A 144 -6.61 -68.88 -5.37
CA GLY A 144 -6.13 -68.19 -6.57
C GLY A 144 -7.16 -67.20 -7.13
N ASP A 145 -8.42 -67.63 -7.25
CA ASP A 145 -9.53 -66.78 -7.71
C ASP A 145 -9.77 -65.59 -6.76
N GLU A 146 -9.73 -65.82 -5.45
CA GLU A 146 -9.94 -64.75 -4.46
C GLU A 146 -8.80 -63.73 -4.48
N ILE A 147 -7.55 -64.19 -4.62
CA ILE A 147 -6.38 -63.30 -4.80
C ILE A 147 -6.57 -62.44 -6.06
N GLN A 148 -7.03 -63.02 -7.17
CA GLN A 148 -7.26 -62.28 -8.41
C GLN A 148 -8.36 -61.22 -8.24
N LYS A 149 -9.49 -61.58 -7.61
CA LYS A 149 -10.57 -60.63 -7.28
C LYS A 149 -10.07 -59.48 -6.41
N GLN A 150 -9.26 -59.78 -5.40
CA GLN A 150 -8.74 -58.76 -4.50
C GLN A 150 -7.72 -57.83 -5.19
N LYS A 151 -6.89 -58.37 -6.09
CA LYS A 151 -6.01 -57.55 -6.94
C LYS A 151 -6.81 -56.58 -7.80
N GLN A 152 -7.89 -57.05 -8.46
CA GLN A 152 -8.75 -56.19 -9.27
C GLN A 152 -9.43 -55.09 -8.44
N LYS A 153 -9.97 -55.43 -7.25
CA LYS A 153 -10.55 -54.44 -6.32
C LYS A 153 -9.52 -53.39 -5.90
N ASN A 154 -8.30 -53.80 -5.59
CA ASN A 154 -7.21 -52.91 -5.23
C ASN A 154 -6.79 -51.98 -6.38
N GLU A 155 -6.72 -52.47 -7.62
CA GLU A 155 -6.44 -51.62 -8.77
C GLU A 155 -7.54 -50.58 -9.01
N LEU A 156 -8.81 -50.98 -8.92
CA LEU A 156 -9.94 -50.07 -9.03
C LEU A 156 -9.90 -49.01 -7.91
N ALA A 157 -9.59 -49.40 -6.67
CA ALA A 157 -9.44 -48.48 -5.56
C ALA A 157 -8.27 -47.50 -5.77
N LYS A 158 -7.12 -47.97 -6.27
CA LYS A 158 -5.97 -47.11 -6.62
C LYS A 158 -6.34 -46.09 -7.69
N ARG A 159 -7.04 -46.50 -8.76
CA ARG A 159 -7.52 -45.59 -9.82
C ARG A 159 -8.48 -44.54 -9.27
N LYS A 160 -9.45 -44.94 -8.45
CA LYS A 160 -10.38 -44.02 -7.77
C LYS A 160 -9.65 -43.02 -6.87
N LYS A 161 -8.66 -43.49 -6.10
CA LYS A 161 -7.85 -42.62 -5.24
C LYS A 161 -7.10 -41.57 -6.06
N LEU A 162 -6.54 -41.95 -7.21
CA LEU A 162 -5.81 -41.03 -8.08
C LEU A 162 -6.74 -39.99 -8.71
N ASP A 163 -7.92 -40.39 -9.20
CA ASP A 163 -8.96 -39.47 -9.70
C ASP A 163 -9.41 -38.48 -8.63
N LEU A 164 -9.71 -38.96 -7.42
CA LEU A 164 -10.09 -38.10 -6.30
C LEU A 164 -8.97 -37.14 -5.90
N SER A 165 -7.71 -37.61 -5.85
CA SER A 165 -6.56 -36.75 -5.57
C SER A 165 -6.41 -35.65 -6.60
N SER A 166 -6.62 -35.95 -7.89
CA SER A 166 -6.58 -34.95 -8.96
C SER A 166 -7.68 -33.90 -8.80
N LYS A 167 -8.91 -34.34 -8.48
CA LYS A 167 -10.04 -33.43 -8.21
C LYS A 167 -9.78 -32.53 -7.00
N VAL A 168 -9.20 -33.07 -5.93
CA VAL A 168 -8.83 -32.28 -4.75
C VAL A 168 -7.82 -31.19 -5.13
N SER A 169 -6.73 -31.52 -5.84
CA SER A 169 -5.77 -30.51 -6.28
C SER A 169 -6.38 -29.44 -7.20
N GLN A 170 -7.31 -29.82 -8.09
CA GLN A 170 -8.02 -28.84 -8.92
C GLN A 170 -8.91 -27.91 -8.09
N LEU A 171 -9.59 -28.44 -7.06
CA LEU A 171 -10.41 -27.64 -6.17
C LEU A 171 -9.57 -26.71 -5.29
N GLU A 172 -8.43 -27.17 -4.78
CA GLU A 172 -7.47 -26.34 -4.04
C GLU A 172 -6.95 -25.19 -4.90
N ALA A 173 -6.58 -25.45 -6.16
CA ALA A 173 -6.15 -24.41 -7.09
C ALA A 173 -7.25 -23.38 -7.38
N LYS A 174 -8.49 -23.83 -7.58
CA LYS A 174 -9.66 -22.94 -7.73
C LYS A 174 -9.90 -22.10 -6.48
N LEU A 175 -9.79 -22.70 -5.30
CA LEU A 175 -9.97 -22.00 -4.03
C LEU A 175 -8.92 -20.90 -3.85
N GLN A 176 -7.65 -21.19 -4.17
CA GLN A 176 -6.60 -20.18 -4.16
C GLN A 176 -6.84 -19.05 -5.17
N ALA A 177 -7.28 -19.38 -6.38
CA ALA A 177 -7.61 -18.37 -7.39
C ALA A 177 -8.74 -17.45 -6.92
N ASN A 178 -9.84 -18.02 -6.41
CA ASN A 178 -10.97 -17.27 -5.87
C ASN A 178 -10.57 -16.41 -4.66
N GLN A 179 -9.65 -16.90 -3.82
CA GLN A 179 -9.17 -16.13 -2.68
C GLN A 179 -8.37 -14.90 -3.13
N LYS A 180 -7.51 -15.04 -4.15
CA LYS A 180 -6.81 -13.89 -4.75
C LYS A 180 -7.80 -12.90 -5.36
N GLU A 181 -8.77 -13.38 -6.13
CA GLU A 181 -9.80 -12.53 -6.73
C GLU A 181 -10.60 -11.76 -5.66
N LYS A 182 -10.95 -12.41 -4.55
CA LYS A 182 -11.60 -11.77 -3.41
C LYS A 182 -10.74 -10.66 -2.80
N ASP A 183 -9.45 -10.90 -2.64
CA ASP A 183 -8.53 -9.91 -2.06
C ASP A 183 -8.32 -8.72 -3.02
N ASP A 184 -8.20 -8.97 -4.33
CA ASP A 184 -8.17 -7.92 -5.36
C ASP A 184 -9.45 -7.08 -5.36
N ILE A 185 -10.62 -7.72 -5.23
CA ILE A 185 -11.91 -7.01 -5.13
C ILE A 185 -11.95 -6.15 -3.88
N LYS A 186 -11.49 -6.64 -2.72
CA LYS A 186 -11.43 -5.84 -1.49
C LYS A 186 -10.54 -4.60 -1.65
N GLU A 187 -9.38 -4.73 -2.29
CA GLU A 187 -8.50 -3.58 -2.55
C GLU A 187 -9.16 -2.54 -3.46
N LYS A 188 -9.85 -3.01 -4.52
CA LYS A 188 -10.64 -2.12 -5.39
C LYS A 188 -11.75 -1.41 -4.63
N VAL A 189 -12.49 -2.12 -3.77
CA VAL A 189 -13.54 -1.53 -2.94
C VAL A 189 -12.96 -0.46 -2.02
N ALA A 190 -11.87 -0.74 -1.29
CA ALA A 190 -11.23 0.23 -0.41
C ALA A 190 -10.73 1.47 -1.18
N THR A 191 -10.21 1.28 -2.40
CA THR A 191 -9.79 2.39 -3.27
C THR A 191 -10.98 3.25 -3.68
N ILE A 192 -12.10 2.63 -4.07
CA ILE A 192 -13.33 3.33 -4.44
C ILE A 192 -13.91 4.09 -3.25
N GLU A 193 -13.95 3.48 -2.06
CA GLU A 193 -14.40 4.14 -0.82
C GLU A 193 -13.56 5.38 -0.52
N LYS A 194 -12.23 5.28 -0.63
CA LYS A 194 -11.33 6.44 -0.45
C LYS A 194 -11.58 7.54 -1.48
N GLN A 195 -11.79 7.18 -2.75
CA GLN A 195 -12.13 8.15 -3.80
C GLN A 195 -13.49 8.80 -3.55
N MET A 196 -14.46 8.05 -3.03
CA MET A 196 -15.77 8.56 -2.66
C MET A 196 -15.65 9.60 -1.54
N GLU A 197 -14.89 9.31 -0.49
CA GLU A 197 -14.67 10.25 0.61
C GLU A 197 -13.96 11.52 0.15
N GLN A 198 -12.91 11.40 -0.66
CA GLN A 198 -12.22 12.57 -1.25
C GLN A 198 -13.14 13.43 -2.12
N LYS A 199 -14.04 12.80 -2.88
CA LYS A 199 -15.04 13.54 -3.67
C LYS A 199 -16.05 14.23 -2.76
N LYS A 200 -16.49 13.57 -1.69
CA LYS A 200 -17.40 14.14 -0.70
C LYS A 200 -16.80 15.35 0.00
N GLU A 201 -15.55 15.26 0.48
CA GLU A 201 -14.81 16.40 1.05
C GLU A 201 -14.69 17.57 0.05
N LYS A 202 -14.41 17.26 -1.24
CA LYS A 202 -14.40 18.26 -2.31
C LYS A 202 -15.76 18.91 -2.54
N THR A 203 -16.83 18.15 -2.47
CA THR A 203 -18.20 18.69 -2.58
C THR A 203 -18.50 19.60 -1.41
N GLU A 204 -18.20 19.19 -0.17
CA GLU A 204 -18.41 20.00 1.03
C GLU A 204 -17.59 21.31 1.00
N THR A 205 -16.34 21.27 0.52
CA THR A 205 -15.52 22.49 0.35
C THR A 205 -16.03 23.40 -0.76
N LEU A 206 -16.52 22.86 -1.88
CA LEU A 206 -17.15 23.66 -2.92
C LEU A 206 -18.47 24.27 -2.45
N ASP A 207 -19.29 23.53 -1.69
CA ASP A 207 -20.54 24.03 -1.11
C ASP A 207 -20.26 25.19 -0.13
N ALA A 208 -19.20 25.07 0.69
CA ALA A 208 -18.75 26.15 1.58
C ALA A 208 -18.28 27.38 0.78
N ALA A 209 -17.49 27.19 -0.28
CA ALA A 209 -17.04 28.28 -1.15
C ALA A 209 -18.21 28.98 -1.88
N ILE A 210 -19.22 28.22 -2.31
CA ILE A 210 -20.46 28.77 -2.88
C ILE A 210 -21.21 29.59 -1.83
N ALA A 211 -21.30 29.11 -0.58
CA ALA A 211 -21.95 29.86 0.50
C ALA A 211 -21.21 31.17 0.81
N GLU A 212 -19.87 31.15 0.86
CA GLU A 212 -19.03 32.33 1.04
C GLU A 212 -19.20 33.34 -0.11
N ALA A 213 -19.10 32.89 -1.36
CA ALA A 213 -19.30 33.74 -2.53
C ALA A 213 -20.71 34.35 -2.57
N ASN A 214 -21.75 33.59 -2.19
CA ASN A 214 -23.10 34.13 -2.08
C ASN A 214 -23.23 35.20 -0.99
N GLU A 215 -22.52 35.04 0.13
CA GLU A 215 -22.49 36.05 1.20
C GLU A 215 -21.73 37.30 0.76
N GLU A 216 -20.59 37.16 0.07
CA GLU A 216 -19.90 38.29 -0.57
C GLU A 216 -20.81 39.01 -1.56
N CYS A 217 -21.53 38.29 -2.43
CA CYS A 217 -22.51 38.90 -3.33
C CYS A 217 -23.58 39.68 -2.56
N ARG A 218 -24.11 39.15 -1.46
CA ARG A 218 -25.09 39.85 -0.62
C ARG A 218 -24.51 41.10 0.04
N GLN A 219 -23.26 41.03 0.52
CA GLN A 219 -22.57 42.17 1.10
C GLN A 219 -22.35 43.27 0.05
N LEU A 220 -21.88 42.89 -1.15
CA LEU A 220 -21.73 43.81 -2.27
C LEU A 220 -23.08 44.42 -2.69
N ASP A 221 -24.15 43.63 -2.75
CA ASP A 221 -25.50 44.16 -3.01
C ASP A 221 -25.94 45.16 -1.94
N PHE A 222 -25.68 44.86 -0.65
CA PHE A 222 -25.96 45.78 0.46
C PHE A 222 -25.14 47.08 0.35
N ASP A 223 -23.87 46.97 0.02
CA ASP A 223 -22.97 48.11 -0.18
C ASP A 223 -23.40 48.93 -1.40
N ILE A 224 -23.79 48.31 -2.50
CA ILE A 224 -24.34 48.99 -3.69
C ILE A 224 -25.65 49.71 -3.36
N ILE A 225 -26.50 49.16 -2.50
CA ILE A 225 -27.75 49.82 -2.09
C ILE A 225 -27.48 50.97 -1.11
N SER A 226 -26.47 50.83 -0.24
CA SER A 226 -26.12 51.83 0.80
C SER A 226 -25.16 52.92 0.31
N SER A 227 -24.41 52.66 -0.75
CA SER A 227 -23.38 53.55 -1.31
C SER A 227 -23.97 54.79 -2.02
N PRO A 228 -25.11 54.75 -2.74
CA PRO A 228 -25.73 55.93 -3.33
C PRO A 228 -26.00 57.00 -2.29
N ASP A 229 -26.57 56.63 -1.13
CA ASP A 229 -26.86 57.58 -0.05
C ASP A 229 -25.59 58.11 0.63
N LYS A 230 -24.56 57.26 0.80
CA LYS A 230 -23.25 57.70 1.33
C LYS A 230 -22.53 58.63 0.36
N ILE A 231 -22.43 58.26 -0.92
CA ILE A 231 -21.84 59.08 -1.98
C ILE A 231 -22.61 60.38 -2.15
N PHE A 232 -23.95 60.37 -2.08
CA PHE A 232 -24.74 61.58 -2.16
C PHE A 232 -24.46 62.53 -0.98
N ASN A 233 -24.32 61.99 0.23
CA ASN A 233 -23.93 62.77 1.41
C ASN A 233 -22.48 63.30 1.32
N GLU A 234 -21.55 62.50 0.80
CA GLU A 234 -20.16 62.93 0.57
C GLU A 234 -20.07 64.01 -0.51
N ILE A 235 -20.79 63.87 -1.63
CA ILE A 235 -20.91 64.90 -2.66
C ILE A 235 -21.44 66.19 -2.04
N LYS A 236 -22.53 66.12 -1.27
CA LYS A 236 -23.11 67.29 -0.60
C LYS A 236 -22.13 67.95 0.37
N GLN A 237 -21.38 67.19 1.17
CA GLN A 237 -20.33 67.74 2.03
C GLN A 237 -19.19 68.38 1.24
N THR A 238 -18.82 67.79 0.10
CA THR A 238 -17.77 68.31 -0.78
C THR A 238 -18.23 69.61 -1.44
N GLU A 239 -19.49 69.70 -1.88
CA GLU A 239 -20.10 70.93 -2.40
C GLU A 239 -20.12 72.04 -1.34
N GLU A 240 -20.49 71.73 -0.09
CA GLU A 240 -20.43 72.71 1.01
C GLU A 240 -19.00 73.19 1.30
N LEU A 241 -18.00 72.30 1.20
CA LEU A 241 -16.58 72.67 1.34
C LEU A 241 -16.10 73.54 0.18
N ILE A 242 -16.53 73.25 -1.05
CA ILE A 242 -16.22 74.06 -2.24
C ILE A 242 -16.83 75.46 -2.07
N ALA A 243 -18.11 75.57 -1.68
CA ALA A 243 -18.76 76.86 -1.46
C ALA A 243 -18.02 77.70 -0.40
N LYS A 244 -17.61 77.09 0.71
CA LYS A 244 -16.77 77.75 1.75
C LYS A 244 -15.40 78.16 1.22
N SER A 245 -14.80 77.37 0.32
CA SER A 245 -13.51 77.70 -0.28
C SER A 245 -13.62 78.85 -1.28
N GLU A 246 -14.71 78.93 -2.06
CA GLU A 246 -14.99 80.01 -2.99
C GLU A 246 -15.26 81.34 -2.25
N GLU A 247 -15.95 81.29 -1.12
CA GLU A 247 -16.14 82.44 -0.23
C GLU A 247 -14.79 82.98 0.27
N LYS A 248 -13.91 82.09 0.77
CA LYS A 248 -12.54 82.46 1.17
C LYS A 248 -11.71 83.03 0.02
N ILE A 249 -11.82 82.46 -1.18
CA ILE A 249 -11.13 82.98 -2.37
C ILE A 249 -11.64 84.39 -2.73
N ASN A 250 -12.94 84.65 -2.59
CA ASN A 250 -13.51 85.98 -2.82
C ASN A 250 -13.04 87.00 -1.78
N ASP A 251 -12.94 86.61 -0.51
CA ASP A 251 -12.37 87.46 0.53
C ASP A 251 -10.89 87.76 0.29
N PHE A 252 -10.10 86.76 -0.09
CA PHE A 252 -8.71 86.98 -0.50
C PHE A 252 -8.59 87.89 -1.73
N LYS A 253 -9.48 87.75 -2.73
CA LYS A 253 -9.51 88.65 -3.89
C LYS A 253 -9.85 90.09 -3.50
N LYS A 254 -10.77 90.32 -2.55
CA LYS A 254 -11.05 91.67 -2.01
C LYS A 254 -9.82 92.24 -1.31
N GLN A 255 -9.19 91.44 -0.45
CA GLN A 255 -8.00 91.86 0.31
C GLN A 255 -6.81 92.20 -0.61
N ALA A 256 -6.64 91.44 -1.71
CA ALA A 256 -5.62 91.72 -2.73
C ALA A 256 -5.90 93.02 -3.49
N ARG A 257 -7.16 93.34 -3.83
CA ARG A 257 -7.53 94.61 -4.47
C ARG A 257 -7.25 95.81 -3.56
N ASP A 258 -7.58 95.71 -2.27
CA ASP A 258 -7.30 96.77 -1.29
C ASP A 258 -5.80 97.00 -1.10
N SER A 259 -5.00 95.94 -1.14
CA SER A 259 -3.54 96.00 -1.04
C SER A 259 -2.90 96.61 -2.30
N ALA A 260 -3.42 96.28 -3.49
CA ALA A 260 -2.98 96.87 -4.75
C ALA A 260 -3.29 98.39 -4.82
N ARG A 261 -4.44 98.82 -4.29
CA ARG A 261 -4.82 100.23 -4.22
C ARG A 261 -3.89 101.04 -3.30
N LYS A 262 -3.60 100.50 -2.12
CA LYS A 262 -2.62 101.11 -1.18
C LYS A 262 -1.22 101.22 -1.77
N LYS A 263 -0.81 100.26 -2.62
CA LYS A 263 0.50 100.30 -3.30
C LYS A 263 0.56 101.41 -4.36
N ALA A 264 -0.49 101.61 -5.14
CA ALA A 264 -0.56 102.68 -6.15
C ALA A 264 -0.55 104.09 -5.52
N ASP A 265 -1.21 104.27 -4.38
CA ASP A 265 -1.21 105.54 -3.65
C ASP A 265 0.19 105.89 -3.10
N ALA A 266 0.98 104.87 -2.68
CA ALA A 266 2.35 105.06 -2.21
C ALA A 266 3.32 105.48 -3.34
N GLU A 267 3.23 104.85 -4.52
CA GLU A 267 4.06 105.20 -5.69
C GLU A 267 3.78 106.64 -6.19
N THR A 268 2.56 107.14 -5.99
CA THR A 268 2.17 108.51 -6.38
C THR A 268 2.71 109.56 -5.39
N LEU A 269 2.82 109.21 -4.12
CA LEU A 269 3.43 110.06 -3.08
C LEU A 269 4.96 110.12 -3.25
N GLU A 270 5.60 109.01 -3.58
CA GLU A 270 7.05 108.93 -3.76
C GLU A 270 7.54 109.84 -4.91
N LYS A 271 6.79 109.90 -6.03
CA LYS A 271 7.09 110.84 -7.13
C LYS A 271 6.99 112.32 -6.74
N LYS A 272 6.05 112.68 -5.86
CA LYS A 272 5.89 114.08 -5.39
C LYS A 272 6.99 114.51 -4.43
N VAL A 273 7.50 113.59 -3.60
CA VAL A 273 8.64 113.86 -2.71
C VAL A 273 9.90 114.11 -3.54
N GLN A 274 10.14 113.33 -4.59
CA GLN A 274 11.29 113.50 -5.48
C GLN A 274 11.29 114.84 -6.24
N GLU A 275 10.12 115.35 -6.63
CA GLU A 275 9.98 116.65 -7.30
C GLU A 275 10.24 117.85 -6.34
N ILE A 276 9.92 117.71 -5.06
CA ILE A 276 10.19 118.74 -4.05
C ILE A 276 11.69 118.82 -3.73
N ASP A 277 12.37 117.68 -3.59
CA ASP A 277 13.81 117.62 -3.32
C ASP A 277 14.63 118.30 -4.42
N ASN A 278 14.29 118.07 -5.68
CA ASN A 278 14.98 118.67 -6.82
C ASN A 278 14.80 120.19 -6.91
N LYS A 279 13.66 120.74 -6.47
CA LYS A 279 13.43 122.20 -6.42
C LYS A 279 14.19 122.84 -5.25
N MET A 280 14.24 122.17 -4.10
CA MET A 280 14.91 122.69 -2.91
C MET A 280 16.44 122.77 -3.09
N SER A 281 17.04 121.82 -3.82
CA SER A 281 18.47 121.86 -4.13
C SER A 281 18.85 123.03 -5.04
N ALA A 282 18.01 123.38 -6.01
CA ALA A 282 18.27 124.49 -6.93
C ALA A 282 18.19 125.87 -6.25
N ASP A 283 17.26 126.04 -5.29
CA ASP A 283 17.13 127.28 -4.53
C ASP A 283 18.29 127.48 -3.54
N ILE A 284 18.83 126.39 -2.97
CA ILE A 284 20.00 126.45 -2.06
C ILE A 284 21.24 126.93 -2.82
N ASP A 285 21.49 126.42 -4.04
CA ASP A 285 22.64 126.81 -4.85
C ASP A 285 22.57 128.28 -5.32
N ALA A 286 21.37 128.76 -5.68
CA ALA A 286 21.16 130.17 -6.04
C ALA A 286 21.41 131.12 -4.86
N THR A 287 21.07 130.70 -3.64
CA THR A 287 21.24 131.51 -2.43
C THR A 287 22.70 131.59 -1.99
N LEU A 288 23.49 130.53 -2.20
CA LEU A 288 24.93 130.49 -1.88
C LEU A 288 25.77 131.42 -2.75
N ILE A 289 25.42 131.59 -4.03
CA ILE A 289 26.09 132.53 -4.94
C ILE A 289 25.86 133.98 -4.49
N LEU A 290 24.61 134.33 -4.19
CA LEU A 290 24.24 135.69 -3.73
C LEU A 290 24.88 136.07 -2.38
N VAL A 291 25.06 135.10 -1.46
CA VAL A 291 25.70 135.35 -0.17
C VAL A 291 27.21 135.60 -0.30
N ASN A 292 27.89 134.92 -1.24
CA ASN A 292 29.32 135.15 -1.47
C ASN A 292 29.62 136.49 -2.15
N GLU A 293 28.78 136.92 -3.10
CA GLU A 293 28.91 138.25 -3.72
C GLU A 293 28.70 139.37 -2.69
N ARG A 294 27.74 139.21 -1.79
CA ARG A 294 27.44 140.18 -0.72
C ARG A 294 28.51 140.22 0.37
N LYS A 295 29.24 139.12 0.58
CA LYS A 295 30.36 139.03 1.54
C LYS A 295 31.59 139.80 1.08
N GLU A 296 31.92 139.77 -0.21
CA GLU A 296 33.07 140.52 -0.74
C GLU A 296 32.78 142.03 -0.86
N ALA A 297 31.55 142.42 -1.22
CA ALA A 297 31.12 143.83 -1.19
C ALA A 297 31.15 144.45 0.23
N LEU A 298 30.93 143.64 1.28
CA LEU A 298 31.00 144.09 2.67
C LEU A 298 32.44 144.33 3.14
N LYS A 299 33.43 143.60 2.61
CA LYS A 299 34.86 143.80 2.94
C LYS A 299 35.38 145.13 2.40
N GLU A 300 35.00 145.53 1.19
CA GLU A 300 35.35 146.84 0.62
C GLU A 300 34.70 148.00 1.39
N SER A 301 33.43 147.85 1.79
CA SER A 301 32.72 148.89 2.54
C SER A 301 33.28 149.11 3.96
N VAL A 302 33.81 148.06 4.60
CA VAL A 302 34.44 148.17 5.93
C VAL A 302 35.81 148.88 5.84
N ALA A 303 36.57 148.67 4.76
CA ALA A 303 37.84 149.38 4.55
C ALA A 303 37.64 150.89 4.33
N ASP A 304 36.58 151.28 3.62
CA ASP A 304 36.22 152.69 3.37
C ASP A 304 35.71 153.42 4.62
N LEU A 305 35.02 152.72 5.52
CA LEU A 305 34.53 153.28 6.79
C LEU A 305 35.68 153.52 7.80
N GLN A 306 36.74 152.70 7.77
CA GLN A 306 37.90 152.91 8.63
C GLN A 306 38.71 154.17 8.24
N ASN A 307 38.80 154.49 6.95
CA ASN A 307 39.46 155.72 6.49
C ASN A 307 38.63 156.99 6.74
N ARG A 308 37.29 156.92 6.65
CA ARG A 308 36.41 158.05 7.03
C ARG A 308 36.43 158.33 8.53
N ASN A 309 36.65 157.32 9.37
CA ASN A 309 36.71 157.52 10.82
C ASN A 309 37.98 158.29 11.25
N ALA A 310 39.12 158.08 10.57
CA ALA A 310 40.33 158.89 10.79
C ALA A 310 40.13 160.37 10.41
N LEU A 311 39.20 160.65 9.47
CA LEU A 311 38.85 161.98 8.99
C LEU A 311 37.66 162.62 9.73
N VAL A 312 37.07 161.94 10.73
CA VAL A 312 36.00 162.46 11.61
C VAL A 312 36.52 162.79 13.01
N SER A 313 37.67 162.24 13.42
CA SER A 313 38.51 162.85 14.48
C SER A 313 39.14 164.18 14.04
N LYS A 314 38.92 164.57 12.78
CA LYS A 314 38.60 165.95 12.40
C LYS A 314 37.95 166.66 13.58
N THR A 315 38.59 167.75 13.98
CA THR A 315 37.85 168.95 14.37
C THR A 315 36.94 168.90 15.59
N GLU A 316 36.88 167.79 16.33
CA GLU A 316 36.38 167.87 17.70
C GLU A 316 37.33 168.74 18.54
N SER A 317 38.65 168.72 18.27
CA SER A 317 39.62 169.62 18.92
C SER A 317 39.42 171.10 18.54
N ASP A 318 39.08 171.40 17.29
CA ASP A 318 38.97 172.78 16.80
C ASP A 318 37.62 173.44 17.17
N CYS A 319 36.62 172.66 17.60
CA CYS A 319 35.28 173.15 17.94
C CYS A 319 35.10 173.50 19.43
N THR A 320 36.00 173.04 20.32
CA THR A 320 35.82 173.21 21.77
C THR A 320 36.32 174.51 22.40
N ALA A 321 37.24 175.29 21.80
CA ALA A 321 37.78 176.48 22.50
C ALA A 321 37.33 177.84 21.93
N THR A 322 36.86 177.88 20.67
CA THR A 322 36.04 178.97 20.13
C THR A 322 34.73 179.16 20.94
N LYS A 323 34.31 178.14 21.69
CA LYS A 323 33.21 178.22 22.67
C LYS A 323 33.56 179.05 23.92
N ASN A 324 34.81 179.02 24.40
CA ASN A 324 35.21 179.75 25.60
C ASN A 324 35.32 181.27 25.35
N GLU A 325 35.57 181.67 24.10
CA GLU A 325 35.64 183.07 23.67
C GLU A 325 34.26 183.77 23.62
N ILE A 326 33.18 182.97 23.58
CA ILE A 326 31.79 183.43 23.46
C ILE A 326 31.08 183.46 24.83
N GLU A 327 31.39 182.53 25.74
CA GLU A 327 30.69 182.44 27.03
C GLU A 327 31.11 183.51 28.06
N GLU A 328 32.30 184.11 27.99
CA GLU A 328 32.68 185.17 28.96
C GLU A 328 32.19 186.57 28.57
N LYS A 329 32.07 186.86 27.26
CA LYS A 329 31.38 188.07 26.75
C LYS A 329 29.89 188.08 27.09
N PHE A 330 29.25 186.91 27.22
CA PHE A 330 27.83 186.79 27.55
C PHE A 330 27.54 186.84 29.06
N ARG A 331 28.56 186.64 29.92
CA ARG A 331 28.26 186.37 31.32
C ARG A 331 27.93 187.58 32.16
N LYS A 332 28.36 188.80 31.88
CA LYS A 332 27.94 189.90 32.79
C LYS A 332 27.83 191.32 32.23
N PHE A 333 27.48 191.37 30.95
CA PHE A 333 26.34 192.15 30.45
C PHE A 333 25.03 191.89 31.25
N LYS A 334 24.95 190.73 31.94
CA LYS A 334 23.90 190.34 32.89
C LYS A 334 24.04 190.96 34.31
N ALA A 335 24.95 191.92 34.57
CA ALA A 335 24.95 192.74 35.81
C ALA A 335 24.72 194.26 35.59
N ASP A 336 24.91 194.83 34.39
CA ASP A 336 24.41 196.20 34.09
C ASP A 336 22.89 196.32 34.26
N GLY A 337 22.17 195.24 33.94
CA GLY A 337 20.70 195.24 33.90
C GLY A 337 20.04 194.73 35.16
N GLU A 338 20.80 194.07 36.05
CA GLU A 338 20.32 193.81 37.41
C GLU A 338 20.47 195.07 38.27
N PHE A 339 19.84 196.14 37.83
CA PHE A 339 18.48 196.41 38.26
C PHE A 339 18.64 197.44 39.37
N LEU A 340 18.76 198.73 39.01
CA LEU A 340 17.68 199.49 38.35
C LEU A 340 16.36 199.39 39.13
N GLN A 341 16.30 198.63 40.21
CA GLN A 341 15.04 198.31 40.84
C GLN A 341 15.13 197.99 42.31
N ALA A 342 16.32 197.99 42.93
CA ALA A 342 16.43 198.49 44.30
C ALA A 342 16.57 200.03 44.33
N ASN A 343 16.82 200.66 43.16
CA ASN A 343 16.49 202.03 42.73
C ASN A 343 15.32 202.67 43.48
N ILE A 344 14.32 201.89 43.81
CA ILE A 344 12.98 202.41 44.01
C ILE A 344 12.51 202.13 45.44
N ASP A 345 13.27 201.34 46.18
CA ASP A 345 12.78 200.67 47.38
C ASP A 345 13.43 201.19 48.67
N CYS A 346 13.97 202.43 48.73
CA CYS A 346 13.97 203.22 49.97
C CYS A 346 14.16 204.76 49.84
N ALA A 347 14.04 205.34 48.63
CA ALA A 347 13.39 206.65 48.51
C ALA A 347 11.96 206.64 49.12
N LYS A 348 11.40 205.44 49.35
CA LYS A 348 10.02 205.19 49.78
C LYS A 348 9.85 204.82 51.25
N GLU A 349 10.92 204.69 52.03
CA GLU A 349 10.83 204.83 53.49
C GLU A 349 11.67 206.01 53.94
N LYS A 350 11.19 207.19 53.54
CA LYS A 350 10.22 207.90 54.35
C LYS A 350 10.96 208.64 55.47
N LEU A 351 11.13 209.96 55.34
CA LEU A 351 10.01 210.87 55.02
C LEU A 351 8.78 210.60 55.94
N SER A 352 8.99 209.84 57.01
CA SER A 352 8.08 209.46 58.08
C SER A 352 9.06 208.94 59.14
N THR A 353 9.81 209.78 59.82
CA THR A 353 9.34 210.88 60.68
C THR A 353 10.62 211.40 61.34
N LEU A 354 11.15 212.62 61.15
CA LEU A 354 10.44 213.90 61.10
C LEU A 354 9.38 213.92 62.19
N GLN A 355 9.65 214.70 63.23
CA GLN A 355 8.65 215.19 64.18
C GLN A 355 8.31 214.19 65.29
N GLN A 356 9.19 214.09 66.30
CA GLN A 356 8.97 214.73 67.60
C GLN A 356 10.23 214.70 68.46
#